data_AF-A0A3P7LNI4-F1
#
_entry.id   AF-A0A3P7LNI4-F1
#
_cell.length_a   1.000
_cell.length_b   1.000
_cell.length_c   1.000
_cell.angle_alpha   90.00
_cell.angle_beta   90.00
_cell.angle_gamma   90.00
#
_symmetry.space_group_name_H-M   'P 1'
#
loop_
_entity.id
_entity.type
_entity.pdbx_description
1 polymer ?
#
loop_
_entity_poly.entity_id
_entity_poly.type
_entity_poly.pdbx_seq_one_letter_code
_entity_poly.pdbx_strand_id
1 'polypeptide(L)'
;MLKFTTKVFHSPKLTNAAKFVAFEHLLTGLEQLTCVENLDVAQTNICSQTLVIVLNLLDVNSKLITRDSGNRLAKVLELLFRGNITFNSLLANGVLLAQCILRFDSVCTKDVLSSSVCTDFGVLAQKLMRSEFGQSCRMALLYGLISVSPENEFITTAEQLLNTVFEFPKIPDPLQDLLIALSCQAWCNRLRKCARSDDIDSTLWTRVTVAPVYDFIFLHQADPVDAVRNSVMNTFEGLLGFHLDTCEDCHQDFCASLTTILRRIVGQPLWQRNTLLLLTRFFTAVFRCRPAISMESVHAWLLSCGFQFTSVMSTVPFSTLNLQHTFSLACLLINCARDIIMAQAAGELYALIAGKLNSTDAAHKDHLDAWISALVFVSSQPSVDGSLAFFRPFLDKIFNLAPNVATLILEKDSEEFTAYGLGVLLHCYRFRLSKKGPRHSSDQFLIRHRERLCRACQSQDPLLRLEALGVVEMKLCSSTLKDLDILDLFVDLVELNVSTTPLNLRNRLAHSVQRVSAGIVETVARASKDRPEKCTQMGELREKCEVCFPHYKPYRISQLFCE
;
A
#
# COMPACT_ATOMS: atom_id res chain seq x y z
N MET A 1 -0.72 10.59 -37.18
CA MET A 1 -1.59 9.83 -36.25
C MET A 1 -1.79 10.49 -34.89
N LEU A 2 -0.75 10.68 -34.05
CA LEU A 2 -0.89 11.23 -32.68
C LEU A 2 -1.52 12.64 -32.56
N LYS A 3 -1.39 13.48 -33.59
CA LYS A 3 -2.05 14.80 -33.65
C LYS A 3 -3.57 14.72 -33.96
N PHE A 4 -4.02 13.60 -34.52
CA PHE A 4 -5.44 13.36 -34.84
C PHE A 4 -6.17 12.74 -33.63
N THR A 5 -5.49 11.88 -32.87
CA THR A 5 -6.04 11.19 -31.68
C THR A 5 -6.18 12.09 -30.45
N THR A 6 -5.41 13.16 -30.30
CA THR A 6 -5.56 14.08 -29.15
C THR A 6 -6.67 15.14 -29.35
N LYS A 7 -6.96 15.55 -30.59
CA LYS A 7 -8.02 16.54 -30.89
C LYS A 7 -9.43 15.95 -30.94
N VAL A 8 -9.55 14.65 -31.26
CA VAL A 8 -10.85 13.99 -31.47
C VAL A 8 -11.44 13.43 -30.16
N PHE A 9 -10.62 12.99 -29.21
CA PHE A 9 -11.08 12.12 -28.12
C PHE A 9 -11.47 12.83 -26.80
N HIS A 10 -11.53 14.16 -26.77
CA HIS A 10 -11.99 14.95 -25.60
C HIS A 10 -13.29 15.74 -25.85
N SER A 11 -13.96 15.53 -26.99
CA SER A 11 -15.25 16.16 -27.26
C SER A 11 -16.38 15.12 -27.23
N PRO A 12 -17.32 15.19 -26.28
CA PRO A 12 -18.50 14.30 -26.25
C PRO A 12 -19.48 14.52 -27.42
N LYS A 13 -19.17 15.40 -28.38
CA LYS A 13 -20.03 15.80 -29.51
C LYS A 13 -19.58 15.25 -30.87
N LEU A 14 -18.82 14.16 -30.93
CA LEU A 14 -18.52 13.55 -32.24
C LEU A 14 -19.71 12.78 -32.81
N THR A 15 -20.09 13.10 -34.04
CA THR A 15 -21.09 12.36 -34.81
C THR A 15 -20.60 10.95 -35.13
N ASN A 16 -21.51 9.98 -35.29
CA ASN A 16 -21.15 8.60 -35.65
C ASN A 16 -20.37 8.51 -36.97
N ALA A 17 -20.62 9.42 -37.92
CA ALA A 17 -19.85 9.51 -39.17
C ALA A 17 -18.38 9.87 -38.93
N ALA A 18 -18.10 10.83 -38.03
CA ALA A 18 -16.72 11.23 -37.72
C ALA A 18 -15.96 10.13 -36.94
N LYS A 19 -16.67 9.37 -36.10
CA LYS A 19 -16.10 8.18 -35.42
C LYS A 19 -15.75 7.07 -36.43
N PHE A 20 -16.61 6.84 -37.43
CA PHE A 20 -16.36 5.85 -38.48
C PHE A 20 -15.16 6.23 -39.37
N VAL A 21 -15.02 7.52 -39.74
CA VAL A 21 -13.83 8.00 -40.46
C VAL A 21 -12.55 7.78 -39.65
N ALA A 22 -12.59 8.00 -38.33
CA ALA A 22 -11.47 7.68 -37.46
C ALA A 22 -11.15 6.18 -37.43
N PHE A 23 -12.18 5.31 -37.43
CA PHE A 23 -12.00 3.86 -37.54
C PHE A 23 -11.29 3.45 -38.83
N GLU A 24 -11.75 3.91 -39.99
CA GLU A 24 -11.12 3.57 -41.29
C GLU A 24 -9.67 4.07 -41.39
N HIS A 25 -9.38 5.25 -40.88
CA HIS A 25 -8.00 5.77 -40.83
C HIS A 25 -7.10 4.93 -39.92
N LEU A 26 -7.60 4.48 -38.77
CA LEU A 26 -6.83 3.64 -37.86
C LEU A 26 -6.64 2.23 -38.42
N LEU A 27 -7.65 1.66 -39.08
CA LEU A 27 -7.57 0.37 -39.76
C LEU A 27 -6.51 0.42 -40.87
N THR A 28 -6.56 1.43 -41.74
CA THR A 28 -5.55 1.63 -42.80
C THR A 28 -4.15 1.84 -42.22
N GLY A 29 -4.06 2.56 -41.10
CA GLY A 29 -2.80 2.73 -40.37
C GLY A 29 -2.24 1.41 -39.84
N LEU A 30 -3.09 0.57 -39.25
CA LEU A 30 -2.70 -0.76 -38.77
C LEU A 30 -2.25 -1.68 -39.91
N GLU A 31 -2.97 -1.68 -41.04
CA GLU A 31 -2.58 -2.45 -42.23
C GLU A 31 -1.16 -2.09 -42.67
N GLN A 32 -0.88 -0.79 -42.81
CA GLN A 32 0.45 -0.30 -43.18
C GLN A 32 1.51 -0.74 -42.18
N LEU A 33 1.24 -0.64 -40.88
CA LEU A 33 2.18 -1.04 -39.82
C LEU A 33 2.42 -2.56 -39.81
N THR A 34 1.44 -3.38 -40.18
CA THR A 34 1.59 -4.84 -40.27
C THR A 34 2.31 -5.33 -41.54
N CYS A 35 2.43 -4.49 -42.56
CA CYS A 35 3.11 -4.83 -43.82
C CYS A 35 4.63 -4.56 -43.82
N VAL A 36 5.16 -3.89 -42.80
CA VAL A 36 6.61 -3.58 -42.71
C VAL A 36 7.33 -4.73 -42.02
N GLU A 37 8.46 -5.19 -42.58
CA GLU A 37 9.28 -6.30 -42.04
C GLU A 37 9.77 -6.06 -40.59
N ASN A 38 9.84 -4.79 -40.17
CA ASN A 38 10.09 -4.38 -38.79
C ASN A 38 8.85 -3.68 -38.22
N LEU A 39 8.01 -4.41 -37.48
CA LEU A 39 6.89 -3.84 -36.76
C LEU A 39 7.39 -2.82 -35.73
N ASP A 40 6.98 -1.55 -35.86
CA ASP A 40 7.09 -0.59 -34.76
C ASP A 40 6.04 -0.95 -33.70
N VAL A 41 6.47 -1.75 -32.72
CA VAL A 41 5.58 -2.32 -31.72
C VAL A 41 4.88 -1.24 -30.87
N ALA A 42 5.51 -0.08 -30.68
CA ALA A 42 4.90 1.02 -29.92
C ALA A 42 3.75 1.66 -30.71
N GLN A 43 3.94 1.90 -32.00
CA GLN A 43 2.89 2.46 -32.87
C GLN A 43 1.74 1.48 -33.06
N THR A 44 2.05 0.19 -33.26
CA THR A 44 1.02 -0.85 -33.37
C THR A 44 0.19 -0.96 -32.09
N ASN A 45 0.82 -0.93 -30.92
CA ASN A 45 0.10 -0.93 -29.65
C ASN A 45 -0.84 0.28 -29.50
N ILE A 46 -0.33 1.49 -29.78
CA ILE A 46 -1.13 2.72 -29.70
C ILE A 46 -2.32 2.64 -30.66
N CYS A 47 -2.12 2.13 -31.88
CA CYS A 47 -3.19 1.98 -32.86
C CYS A 47 -4.24 0.97 -32.40
N SER A 48 -3.85 -0.21 -31.91
CA SER A 48 -4.78 -1.21 -31.38
C SER A 48 -5.58 -0.66 -30.19
N GLN A 49 -4.93 -0.01 -29.23
CA GLN A 49 -5.59 0.61 -28.08
C GLN A 49 -6.55 1.73 -28.49
N THR A 50 -6.15 2.55 -29.46
CA THR A 50 -7.01 3.63 -29.98
C THR A 50 -8.21 3.04 -30.72
N LEU A 51 -8.03 1.96 -31.48
CA LEU A 51 -9.10 1.29 -32.19
C LEU A 51 -10.14 0.70 -31.22
N VAL A 52 -9.71 0.09 -30.12
CA VAL A 52 -10.59 -0.36 -29.01
C VAL A 52 -11.45 0.80 -28.49
N ILE A 53 -10.86 1.99 -28.29
CA ILE A 53 -11.60 3.17 -27.83
C ILE A 53 -12.60 3.64 -28.89
N VAL A 54 -12.20 3.73 -30.16
CA VAL A 54 -13.10 4.15 -31.26
C VAL A 54 -14.26 3.19 -31.40
N LEU A 55 -14.00 1.89 -31.36
CA LEU A 55 -15.02 0.87 -31.40
C LEU A 55 -16.00 1.01 -30.25
N ASN A 56 -15.50 1.24 -29.03
CA ASN A 56 -16.36 1.50 -27.87
C ASN A 56 -17.27 2.72 -28.03
N LEU A 57 -16.81 3.74 -28.74
CA LEU A 57 -17.57 4.98 -28.99
C LEU A 57 -18.56 4.85 -30.15
N LEU A 58 -18.39 3.86 -31.04
CA LEU A 58 -19.34 3.57 -32.10
C LEU A 58 -20.59 2.90 -31.53
N ASP A 59 -21.74 3.32 -32.07
CA ASP A 59 -23.03 2.73 -31.73
C ASP A 59 -23.04 1.24 -32.11
N VAL A 60 -23.57 0.39 -31.23
CA VAL A 60 -23.62 -1.07 -31.40
C VAL A 60 -24.42 -1.46 -32.64
N ASN A 61 -25.39 -0.62 -33.03
CA ASN A 61 -26.22 -0.82 -34.22
C ASN A 61 -25.69 -0.09 -35.47
N SER A 62 -24.44 0.38 -35.44
CA SER A 62 -23.87 1.14 -36.55
C SER A 62 -23.67 0.25 -37.78
N LYS A 63 -24.54 0.39 -38.78
CA LYS A 63 -24.39 -0.22 -40.12
C LYS A 63 -23.21 0.36 -40.93
N LEU A 64 -22.43 1.28 -40.35
CA LEU A 64 -21.33 1.96 -41.04
C LEU A 64 -20.14 1.02 -41.25
N ILE A 65 -19.91 0.05 -40.35
CA ILE A 65 -18.85 -0.94 -40.54
C ILE A 65 -19.35 -1.99 -41.53
N THR A 66 -18.77 -1.95 -42.72
CA THR A 66 -19.10 -2.86 -43.81
C THR A 66 -18.43 -4.21 -43.64
N ARG A 67 -18.93 -5.23 -44.34
CA ARG A 67 -18.29 -6.55 -44.41
C ARG A 67 -16.84 -6.48 -44.90
N ASP A 68 -16.54 -5.57 -45.82
CA ASP A 68 -15.17 -5.38 -46.32
C ASP A 68 -14.22 -4.86 -45.24
N SER A 69 -14.63 -3.80 -44.51
CA SER A 69 -13.88 -3.26 -43.39
C SER A 69 -13.68 -4.31 -42.28
N GLY A 70 -14.69 -5.14 -42.01
CA GLY A 70 -14.62 -6.26 -41.06
C GLY A 70 -13.58 -7.30 -41.47
N ASN A 71 -13.62 -7.75 -42.73
CA ASN A 71 -12.67 -8.73 -43.28
C ASN A 71 -11.22 -8.22 -43.24
N ARG A 72 -11.02 -6.95 -43.59
CA ARG A 72 -9.73 -6.26 -43.49
C ARG A 72 -9.19 -6.29 -42.06
N LEU A 73 -10.03 -5.91 -41.09
CA LEU A 73 -9.65 -5.93 -39.68
C LEU A 73 -9.35 -7.34 -39.16
N ALA A 74 -10.13 -8.35 -39.53
CA ALA A 74 -9.88 -9.74 -39.15
C ALA A 74 -8.51 -10.24 -39.67
N LYS A 75 -8.17 -9.90 -40.92
CA LYS A 75 -6.87 -10.25 -41.52
C LYS A 75 -5.71 -9.55 -40.82
N VAL A 76 -5.86 -8.26 -40.50
CA VAL A 76 -4.87 -7.49 -39.72
C VAL A 76 -4.66 -8.12 -38.35
N LEU A 77 -5.74 -8.46 -37.64
CA LEU A 77 -5.65 -9.12 -36.33
C LEU A 77 -4.95 -10.47 -36.41
N GLU A 78 -5.21 -11.28 -37.44
CA GLU A 78 -4.50 -12.55 -37.64
C GLU A 78 -2.99 -12.33 -37.80
N LEU A 79 -2.56 -11.33 -38.58
CA LEU A 79 -1.15 -10.98 -38.72
C LEU A 79 -0.55 -10.52 -37.39
N LEU A 80 -1.30 -9.71 -36.64
CA LEU A 80 -0.89 -9.22 -35.34
C LEU A 80 -0.73 -10.32 -34.29
N PHE A 81 -1.37 -11.49 -34.45
CA PHE A 81 -1.16 -12.65 -33.56
C PHE A 81 -0.07 -13.62 -34.03
N ARG A 82 0.36 -13.54 -35.30
CA ARG A 82 1.42 -14.41 -35.85
C ARG A 82 2.85 -13.90 -35.60
N GLY A 83 3.02 -12.61 -35.34
CA GLY A 83 4.34 -11.99 -35.17
C GLY A 83 4.94 -12.12 -33.77
N ASN A 84 6.15 -11.58 -33.58
CA ASN A 84 6.69 -11.30 -32.24
C ASN A 84 5.96 -10.08 -31.65
N ILE A 85 5.22 -10.29 -30.57
CA ILE A 85 4.29 -9.30 -30.02
C ILE A 85 4.75 -8.91 -28.62
N THR A 86 4.81 -7.61 -28.33
CA THR A 86 5.02 -7.19 -26.94
C THR A 86 3.78 -7.48 -26.10
N PHE A 87 3.98 -7.72 -24.82
CA PHE A 87 2.91 -8.00 -23.87
C PHE A 87 1.70 -7.03 -23.95
N ASN A 88 1.96 -5.72 -24.04
CA ASN A 88 0.89 -4.72 -24.12
C ASN A 88 0.09 -4.80 -25.43
N SER A 89 0.78 -5.01 -26.55
CA SER A 89 0.14 -5.23 -27.85
C SER A 89 -0.71 -6.49 -27.82
N LEU A 90 -0.20 -7.55 -27.19
CA LEU A 90 -0.89 -8.84 -27.08
C LEU A 90 -2.24 -8.69 -26.35
N LEU A 91 -2.25 -8.04 -25.19
CA LEU A 91 -3.48 -7.76 -24.44
C LEU A 91 -4.44 -6.86 -25.23
N ALA A 92 -3.93 -5.79 -25.84
CA ALA A 92 -4.74 -4.87 -26.63
C ALA A 92 -5.42 -5.56 -27.82
N ASN A 93 -4.68 -6.44 -28.51
CA ASN A 93 -5.19 -7.23 -29.62
C ASN A 93 -6.24 -8.25 -29.15
N GLY A 94 -6.04 -8.89 -27.98
CA GLY A 94 -7.01 -9.78 -27.37
C GLY A 94 -8.34 -9.09 -27.06
N VAL A 95 -8.28 -7.91 -26.43
CA VAL A 95 -9.44 -7.05 -26.16
C VAL A 95 -10.12 -6.61 -27.46
N LEU A 96 -9.35 -6.17 -28.44
CA LEU A 96 -9.85 -5.73 -29.75
C LEU A 96 -10.59 -6.85 -30.47
N LEU A 97 -10.00 -8.05 -30.53
CA LEU A 97 -10.63 -9.22 -31.13
C LEU A 97 -11.92 -9.60 -30.41
N ALA A 98 -11.91 -9.66 -29.07
CA ALA A 98 -13.10 -9.95 -28.28
C ALA A 98 -14.23 -8.94 -28.56
N GLN A 99 -13.93 -7.65 -28.66
CA GLN A 99 -14.91 -6.63 -29.03
C GLN A 99 -15.49 -6.86 -30.42
N CYS A 100 -14.65 -7.23 -31.39
CA CYS A 100 -15.10 -7.50 -32.75
C CYS A 100 -16.04 -8.71 -32.80
N ILE A 101 -15.71 -9.79 -32.09
CA ILE A 101 -16.54 -11.00 -32.01
C ILE A 101 -17.91 -10.69 -31.41
N LEU A 102 -17.93 -10.04 -30.24
CA LEU A 102 -19.18 -9.81 -29.51
C LEU A 102 -20.06 -8.74 -30.18
N ARG A 103 -19.46 -7.76 -30.87
CA ARG A 103 -20.21 -6.67 -31.51
C ARG A 103 -20.58 -6.93 -32.96
N PHE A 104 -19.64 -7.35 -33.80
CA PHE A 104 -19.84 -7.44 -35.26
C PHE A 104 -20.35 -8.79 -35.68
N ASP A 105 -19.78 -9.85 -35.14
CA ASP A 105 -20.25 -11.19 -35.42
C ASP A 105 -21.50 -11.53 -34.61
N SER A 106 -21.81 -10.73 -33.57
CA SER A 106 -22.93 -10.95 -32.65
C SER A 106 -22.95 -12.38 -32.07
N VAL A 107 -21.75 -12.91 -31.87
CA VAL A 107 -21.48 -14.23 -31.34
C VAL A 107 -21.34 -14.12 -29.84
N CYS A 108 -21.95 -15.02 -29.07
CA CYS A 108 -21.79 -15.00 -27.62
C CYS A 108 -20.49 -15.71 -27.19
N THR A 109 -19.97 -15.34 -26.03
CA THR A 109 -18.77 -15.88 -25.40
C THR A 109 -18.83 -17.40 -25.30
N LYS A 110 -20.01 -17.97 -25.01
CA LYS A 110 -20.22 -19.42 -24.94
C LYS A 110 -19.93 -20.13 -26.28
N ASP A 111 -20.30 -19.51 -27.39
CA ASP A 111 -20.05 -20.07 -28.73
C ASP A 111 -18.55 -20.06 -29.05
N VAL A 112 -17.85 -18.99 -28.66
CA VAL A 112 -16.39 -18.90 -28.81
C VAL A 112 -15.69 -19.99 -28.00
N LEU A 113 -16.10 -20.17 -26.73
CA LEU A 113 -15.53 -21.19 -25.85
C LEU A 113 -15.80 -22.61 -26.36
N SER A 114 -16.99 -22.87 -26.91
CA SER A 114 -17.32 -24.16 -27.53
C SER A 114 -16.75 -24.35 -28.93
N SER A 115 -16.03 -23.36 -29.46
CA SER A 115 -15.47 -23.37 -30.82
C SER A 115 -16.54 -23.64 -31.90
N SER A 116 -17.77 -23.12 -31.74
CA SER A 116 -18.90 -23.38 -32.65
C SER A 116 -19.14 -22.26 -33.69
N VAL A 117 -18.18 -21.34 -33.84
CA VAL A 117 -18.34 -20.08 -34.59
C VAL A 117 -17.76 -20.17 -36.00
N CYS A 118 -18.51 -19.74 -37.03
CA CYS A 118 -18.06 -19.79 -38.44
C CYS A 118 -17.86 -18.42 -39.11
N THR A 119 -17.80 -17.34 -38.32
CA THR A 119 -17.55 -15.97 -38.81
C THR A 119 -16.06 -15.66 -38.94
N ASP A 120 -15.67 -14.57 -39.60
CA ASP A 120 -14.26 -14.26 -39.85
C ASP A 120 -13.47 -14.03 -38.55
N PHE A 121 -14.00 -13.28 -37.56
CA PHE A 121 -13.35 -13.17 -36.26
C PHE A 121 -13.51 -14.44 -35.42
N GLY A 122 -14.63 -15.17 -35.57
CA GLY A 122 -14.88 -16.46 -34.94
C GLY A 122 -13.87 -17.55 -35.32
N VAL A 123 -13.51 -17.63 -36.61
CA VAL A 123 -12.47 -18.54 -37.11
C VAL A 123 -11.11 -18.17 -36.52
N LEU A 124 -10.77 -16.87 -36.45
CA LEU A 124 -9.55 -16.44 -35.78
C LEU A 124 -9.55 -16.80 -34.29
N ALA A 125 -10.69 -16.62 -33.61
CA ALA A 125 -10.87 -17.02 -32.22
C ALA A 125 -10.70 -18.52 -32.03
N GLN A 126 -11.24 -19.36 -32.92
CA GLN A 126 -11.04 -20.81 -32.90
C GLN A 126 -9.57 -21.20 -33.04
N LYS A 127 -8.83 -20.57 -33.98
CA LYS A 127 -7.39 -20.81 -34.14
C LYS A 127 -6.62 -20.48 -32.84
N LEU A 128 -6.96 -19.36 -32.20
CA LEU A 128 -6.40 -18.97 -30.90
C LEU A 128 -6.79 -19.96 -29.79
N MET A 129 -8.06 -20.36 -29.71
CA MET A 129 -8.56 -21.34 -28.73
C MET A 129 -7.90 -22.73 -28.89
N ARG A 130 -7.57 -23.12 -30.12
CA ARG A 130 -6.77 -24.31 -30.46
C ARG A 130 -5.27 -24.12 -30.26
N SER A 131 -4.84 -22.93 -29.82
CA SER A 131 -3.45 -22.56 -29.58
C SER A 131 -2.56 -22.63 -30.83
N GLU A 132 -3.11 -22.44 -32.02
CA GLU A 132 -2.36 -22.43 -33.29
C GLU A 132 -1.32 -21.29 -33.35
N PHE A 133 -1.56 -20.20 -32.61
CA PHE A 133 -0.64 -19.06 -32.47
C PHE A 133 0.07 -19.02 -31.11
N GLY A 134 0.08 -20.14 -30.38
CA GLY A 134 0.68 -20.24 -29.05
C GLY A 134 -0.26 -19.89 -27.90
N GLN A 135 0.14 -20.28 -26.68
CA GLN A 135 -0.69 -20.19 -25.47
C GLN A 135 -0.94 -18.74 -25.03
N SER A 136 0.06 -17.87 -25.14
CA SER A 136 -0.06 -16.46 -24.76
C SER A 136 -1.14 -15.73 -25.57
N CYS A 137 -1.29 -16.07 -26.85
CA CYS A 137 -2.31 -15.52 -27.73
C CYS A 137 -3.73 -16.00 -27.35
N ARG A 138 -3.88 -17.28 -26.96
CA ARG A 138 -5.13 -17.78 -26.39
C ARG A 138 -5.50 -17.05 -25.10
N MET A 139 -4.54 -16.91 -24.19
CA MET A 139 -4.74 -16.22 -22.91
C MET A 139 -5.12 -14.75 -23.11
N ALA A 140 -4.54 -14.09 -24.12
CA ALA A 140 -4.90 -12.73 -24.47
C ALA A 140 -6.36 -12.62 -24.96
N LEU A 141 -6.82 -13.58 -25.77
CA LEU A 141 -8.23 -13.66 -26.17
C LEU A 141 -9.14 -13.87 -24.94
N LEU A 142 -8.80 -14.79 -24.03
CA LEU A 142 -9.58 -15.04 -22.81
C LEU A 142 -9.65 -13.79 -21.92
N TYR A 143 -8.52 -13.11 -21.72
CA TYR A 143 -8.46 -11.81 -21.05
C TYR A 143 -9.38 -10.78 -21.73
N GLY A 144 -9.35 -10.74 -23.07
CA GLY A 144 -10.19 -9.88 -23.89
C GLY A 144 -11.68 -10.14 -23.65
N LEU A 145 -12.11 -11.40 -23.77
CA LEU A 145 -13.49 -11.83 -23.53
C LEU A 145 -13.95 -11.43 -22.12
N ILE A 146 -13.19 -11.81 -21.08
CA ILE A 146 -13.47 -11.41 -19.69
C ILE A 146 -13.68 -9.90 -19.57
N SER A 147 -12.81 -9.11 -20.21
CA SER A 147 -12.80 -7.65 -20.08
C SER A 147 -13.99 -6.96 -20.75
N VAL A 148 -14.55 -7.52 -21.82
CA VAL A 148 -15.53 -6.83 -22.67
C VAL A 148 -16.88 -7.52 -22.82
N SER A 149 -17.05 -8.76 -22.35
CA SER A 149 -18.34 -9.44 -22.39
C SER A 149 -19.43 -8.62 -21.67
N PRO A 150 -20.64 -8.48 -22.23
CA PRO A 150 -21.78 -7.88 -21.54
C PRO A 150 -22.03 -8.53 -20.18
N GLU A 151 -22.61 -7.80 -19.21
CA GLU A 151 -22.73 -8.28 -17.82
C GLU A 151 -23.53 -9.58 -17.71
N ASN A 152 -24.72 -9.64 -18.32
CA ASN A 152 -25.56 -10.85 -18.33
C ASN A 152 -24.83 -12.07 -18.94
N GLU A 153 -24.10 -11.83 -20.02
CA GLU A 153 -23.34 -12.86 -20.73
C GLU A 153 -22.13 -13.33 -19.91
N PHE A 154 -21.40 -12.40 -19.30
CA PHE A 154 -20.28 -12.70 -18.43
C PHE A 154 -20.72 -13.58 -17.26
N ILE A 155 -21.85 -13.27 -16.61
CA ILE A 155 -22.33 -14.06 -15.46
C ILE A 155 -22.61 -15.51 -15.85
N THR A 156 -23.26 -15.72 -16.99
CA THR A 156 -23.58 -17.08 -17.47
C THR A 156 -22.36 -17.88 -17.92
N THR A 157 -21.25 -17.20 -18.24
CA THR A 157 -20.02 -17.82 -18.75
C THR A 157 -18.82 -17.70 -17.80
N ALA A 158 -18.98 -17.08 -16.63
CA ALA A 158 -17.89 -16.73 -15.72
C ALA A 158 -17.08 -17.96 -15.26
N GLU A 159 -17.76 -19.05 -14.91
CA GLU A 159 -17.11 -20.30 -14.51
C GLU A 159 -16.40 -20.97 -15.69
N GLN A 160 -17.04 -21.00 -16.87
CA GLN A 160 -16.44 -21.58 -18.07
C GLN A 160 -15.17 -20.81 -18.48
N LEU A 161 -15.22 -19.48 -18.51
CA LEU A 161 -14.07 -18.62 -18.78
C LEU A 161 -12.92 -18.92 -17.82
N LEU A 162 -13.22 -19.08 -16.52
CA LEU A 162 -12.21 -19.38 -15.52
C LEU A 162 -11.61 -20.78 -15.70
N ASN A 163 -12.43 -21.80 -15.93
CA ASN A 163 -11.96 -23.16 -16.18
C ASN A 163 -11.05 -23.19 -17.42
N THR A 164 -11.45 -22.51 -18.49
CA THR A 164 -10.68 -22.40 -19.73
C THR A 164 -9.35 -21.65 -19.54
N VAL A 165 -9.26 -20.72 -18.58
CA VAL A 165 -8.00 -20.06 -18.17
C VAL A 165 -7.02 -21.06 -17.53
N PHE A 166 -7.51 -22.07 -16.81
CA PHE A 166 -6.70 -23.04 -16.06
C PHE A 166 -6.50 -24.41 -16.76
N GLU A 167 -7.09 -24.63 -17.94
CA GLU A 167 -7.12 -25.92 -18.65
C GLU A 167 -5.77 -26.41 -19.26
N PHE A 168 -4.61 -25.93 -18.79
CA PHE A 168 -3.33 -26.15 -19.50
C PHE A 168 -2.24 -26.89 -18.73
N PRO A 169 -1.33 -27.59 -19.45
CA PRO A 169 -0.11 -28.12 -18.86
C PRO A 169 0.74 -26.97 -18.32
N LYS A 170 1.13 -27.09 -17.04
CA LYS A 170 2.00 -26.15 -16.33
C LYS A 170 3.42 -26.22 -16.89
N ILE A 171 3.65 -25.66 -18.07
CA ILE A 171 4.99 -25.34 -18.54
C ILE A 171 5.37 -24.02 -17.85
N PRO A 172 6.49 -23.96 -17.12
CA PRO A 172 6.88 -22.73 -16.43
C PRO A 172 7.25 -21.65 -17.46
N ASP A 173 6.33 -20.75 -17.74
CA ASP A 173 6.52 -19.54 -18.55
C ASP A 173 6.02 -18.31 -17.77
N PRO A 174 6.93 -17.40 -17.34
CA PRO A 174 6.55 -16.19 -16.61
C PRO A 174 5.56 -15.29 -17.36
N LEU A 175 5.57 -15.32 -18.70
CA LEU A 175 4.60 -14.57 -19.51
C LEU A 175 3.19 -15.15 -19.38
N GLN A 176 3.09 -16.49 -19.36
CA GLN A 176 1.83 -17.19 -19.16
C GLN A 176 1.28 -16.94 -17.75
N ASP A 177 2.12 -17.03 -16.72
CA ASP A 177 1.71 -16.77 -15.34
C ASP A 177 1.19 -15.34 -15.17
N LEU A 178 1.83 -14.37 -15.82
CA LEU A 178 1.35 -12.99 -15.83
C LEU A 178 0.00 -12.84 -16.53
N LEU A 179 -0.21 -13.53 -17.66
CA LEU A 179 -1.49 -13.49 -18.38
C LEU A 179 -2.61 -14.19 -17.60
N ILE A 180 -2.33 -15.30 -16.92
CA ILE A 180 -3.28 -15.96 -16.00
C ILE A 180 -3.60 -15.01 -14.86
N ALA A 181 -2.58 -14.43 -14.21
CA ALA A 181 -2.76 -13.52 -13.10
C ALA A 181 -3.62 -12.30 -13.47
N LEU A 182 -3.39 -11.70 -14.64
CA LEU A 182 -4.20 -10.59 -15.14
C LEU A 182 -5.62 -11.02 -15.52
N SER A 183 -5.79 -12.21 -16.09
CA SER A 183 -7.10 -12.78 -16.42
C SER A 183 -7.92 -13.00 -15.14
N CYS A 184 -7.33 -13.58 -14.11
CA CYS A 184 -7.95 -13.74 -12.79
C CYS A 184 -8.31 -12.38 -12.17
N GLN A 185 -7.43 -11.38 -12.27
CA GLN A 185 -7.70 -10.04 -11.76
C GLN A 185 -8.85 -9.36 -12.51
N ALA A 186 -8.84 -9.40 -13.84
CA ALA A 186 -9.92 -8.86 -14.67
C ALA A 186 -11.25 -9.55 -14.37
N TRP A 187 -11.22 -10.88 -14.25
CA TRP A 187 -12.39 -11.68 -13.92
C TRP A 187 -12.96 -11.34 -12.55
N CYS A 188 -12.11 -11.23 -11.52
CA CYS A 188 -12.51 -10.80 -10.17
C CYS A 188 -13.10 -9.39 -10.17
N ASN A 189 -12.51 -8.45 -10.93
CA ASN A 189 -13.04 -7.10 -11.08
C ASN A 189 -14.42 -7.10 -11.73
N ARG A 190 -14.63 -7.93 -12.76
CA ARG A 190 -15.91 -8.06 -13.46
C ARG A 190 -16.97 -8.68 -12.56
N LEU A 191 -16.64 -9.74 -11.80
CA LEU A 191 -17.55 -10.32 -10.80
C LEU A 191 -18.02 -9.27 -9.79
N ARG A 192 -17.10 -8.53 -9.18
CA ARG A 192 -17.45 -7.46 -8.22
C ARG A 192 -18.31 -6.37 -8.83
N LYS A 193 -18.09 -6.03 -10.10
CA LYS A 193 -18.93 -5.03 -10.80
C LYS A 193 -20.34 -5.56 -11.00
N CYS A 194 -20.48 -6.80 -11.46
CA CYS A 194 -21.78 -7.44 -11.69
C CYS A 194 -22.54 -7.69 -10.38
N ALA A 195 -21.86 -7.90 -9.25
CA ALA A 195 -22.51 -8.05 -7.95
C ALA A 195 -23.18 -6.76 -7.43
N ARG A 196 -22.80 -5.59 -7.97
CA ARG A 196 -23.31 -4.27 -7.52
C ARG A 196 -24.49 -3.77 -8.34
N SER A 197 -24.82 -4.43 -9.45
CA SER A 197 -26.00 -4.12 -10.23
C SER A 197 -27.21 -4.84 -9.65
N ASP A 198 -28.22 -4.08 -9.25
CA ASP A 198 -29.43 -4.54 -8.55
C ASP A 198 -30.21 -5.65 -9.28
N ASP A 199 -29.97 -5.83 -10.58
CA ASP A 199 -30.60 -6.86 -11.42
C ASP A 199 -29.94 -8.25 -11.34
N ILE A 200 -28.85 -8.40 -10.58
CA ILE A 200 -28.01 -9.60 -10.64
C ILE A 200 -28.12 -10.39 -9.33
N ASP A 201 -28.84 -11.49 -9.48
CA ASP A 201 -29.21 -12.49 -8.49
C ASP A 201 -28.09 -12.86 -7.50
N SER A 202 -28.41 -12.95 -6.20
CA SER A 202 -27.50 -13.37 -5.12
C SER A 202 -26.91 -14.78 -5.32
N THR A 203 -27.40 -15.51 -6.32
CA THR A 203 -26.90 -16.81 -6.78
C THR A 203 -25.59 -16.76 -7.57
N LEU A 204 -25.03 -15.58 -7.84
CA LEU A 204 -23.74 -15.44 -8.54
C LEU A 204 -22.60 -16.19 -7.83
N TRP A 205 -22.58 -16.17 -6.49
CA TRP A 205 -21.58 -16.86 -5.69
C TRP A 205 -21.68 -18.40 -5.80
N THR A 206 -22.91 -18.94 -5.82
CA THR A 206 -23.13 -20.39 -5.89
C THR A 206 -22.84 -20.97 -7.27
N ARG A 207 -22.74 -20.12 -8.30
CA ARG A 207 -22.46 -20.52 -9.69
C ARG A 207 -20.97 -20.53 -10.05
N VAL A 208 -20.08 -20.12 -9.15
CA VAL A 208 -18.68 -19.87 -9.51
C VAL A 208 -17.72 -20.58 -8.57
N THR A 209 -16.97 -21.53 -9.11
CA THR A 209 -15.89 -22.22 -8.38
C THR A 209 -14.61 -21.38 -8.34
N VAL A 210 -14.30 -20.77 -7.18
CA VAL A 210 -13.11 -19.91 -6.98
C VAL A 210 -11.83 -20.66 -6.55
N ALA A 211 -11.94 -21.96 -6.23
CA ALA A 211 -10.82 -22.75 -5.69
C ALA A 211 -9.55 -22.73 -6.57
N PRO A 212 -9.64 -22.86 -7.92
CA PRO A 212 -8.46 -22.78 -8.78
C PRO A 212 -7.72 -21.44 -8.68
N VAL A 213 -8.45 -20.34 -8.46
CA VAL A 213 -7.85 -19.01 -8.32
C VAL A 213 -7.09 -18.90 -7.01
N TYR A 214 -7.66 -19.42 -5.91
CA TYR A 214 -6.94 -19.46 -4.63
C TYR A 214 -5.69 -20.33 -4.72
N ASP A 215 -5.75 -21.49 -5.37
CA ASP A 215 -4.57 -22.34 -5.57
C ASP A 215 -3.47 -21.63 -6.37
N PHE A 216 -3.86 -20.92 -7.43
CA PHE A 216 -2.93 -20.09 -8.20
C PHE A 216 -2.34 -18.96 -7.35
N ILE A 217 -3.17 -18.26 -6.55
CA ILE A 217 -2.72 -17.21 -5.64
C ILE A 217 -1.68 -17.74 -4.64
N PHE A 218 -1.95 -18.88 -3.99
CA PHE A 218 -1.03 -19.46 -3.02
C PHE A 218 0.26 -20.00 -3.65
N LEU A 219 0.24 -20.39 -4.92
CA LEU A 219 1.42 -20.78 -5.67
C LEU A 219 2.30 -19.58 -6.03
N HIS A 220 1.69 -18.47 -6.48
CA HIS A 220 2.39 -17.29 -7.02
C HIS A 220 2.47 -16.09 -6.07
N GLN A 221 2.07 -16.24 -4.80
CA GLN A 221 2.21 -15.17 -3.81
C GLN A 221 3.67 -14.72 -3.58
N ALA A 222 4.63 -15.60 -3.89
CA ALA A 222 6.06 -15.35 -3.77
C ALA A 222 6.77 -15.19 -5.12
N ASP A 223 6.02 -14.94 -6.19
CA ASP A 223 6.56 -14.85 -7.54
C ASP A 223 7.66 -13.76 -7.64
N PRO A 224 8.78 -14.05 -8.33
CA PRO A 224 9.85 -13.06 -8.53
C PRO A 224 9.42 -11.90 -9.43
N VAL A 225 8.38 -12.08 -10.25
CA VAL A 225 7.85 -11.01 -11.11
C VAL A 225 6.85 -10.18 -10.32
N ASP A 226 7.23 -8.95 -9.98
CA ASP A 226 6.42 -8.02 -9.20
C ASP A 226 5.00 -7.83 -9.76
N ALA A 227 4.84 -7.85 -11.09
CA ALA A 227 3.54 -7.72 -11.75
C ALA A 227 2.61 -8.91 -11.45
N VAL A 228 3.15 -10.14 -11.48
CA VAL A 228 2.40 -11.36 -11.13
C VAL A 228 1.97 -11.29 -9.67
N ARG A 229 2.91 -11.03 -8.76
CA ARG A 229 2.65 -10.94 -7.32
C ARG A 229 1.60 -9.87 -6.99
N ASN A 230 1.69 -8.69 -7.60
CA ASN A 230 0.72 -7.62 -7.39
C ASN A 230 -0.67 -7.99 -7.92
N SER A 231 -0.75 -8.60 -9.10
CA SER A 231 -2.01 -9.05 -9.69
C SER A 231 -2.68 -10.12 -8.83
N VAL A 232 -1.91 -11.08 -8.34
CA VAL A 232 -2.33 -12.14 -7.41
C VAL A 232 -2.86 -11.56 -6.10
N MET A 233 -2.15 -10.63 -5.47
CA MET A 233 -2.58 -10.00 -4.20
C MET A 233 -3.84 -9.13 -4.38
N ASN A 234 -3.96 -8.41 -5.50
CA ASN A 234 -5.16 -7.63 -5.82
C ASN A 234 -6.37 -8.53 -6.06
N THR A 235 -6.16 -9.65 -6.76
CA THR A 235 -7.19 -10.66 -7.00
C THR A 235 -7.63 -11.29 -5.67
N PHE A 236 -6.69 -11.60 -4.79
CA PHE A 236 -6.98 -12.15 -3.46
C PHE A 236 -7.87 -11.22 -2.62
N GLU A 237 -7.49 -9.95 -2.44
CA GLU A 237 -8.32 -8.98 -1.70
C GLU A 237 -9.69 -8.79 -2.37
N GLY A 238 -9.72 -8.76 -3.71
CA GLY A 238 -10.95 -8.62 -4.48
C GLY A 238 -11.91 -9.79 -4.29
N LEU A 239 -11.42 -11.03 -4.31
CA LEU A 239 -12.24 -12.23 -4.13
C LEU A 239 -12.75 -12.35 -2.70
N LEU A 240 -11.94 -11.97 -1.71
CA LEU A 240 -12.40 -11.93 -0.32
C LEU A 240 -13.51 -10.91 -0.13
N GLY A 241 -13.36 -9.70 -0.68
CA GLY A 241 -14.41 -8.68 -0.64
C GLY A 241 -15.69 -9.15 -1.33
N PHE A 242 -15.57 -9.73 -2.53
CA PHE A 242 -16.69 -10.32 -3.24
C PHE A 242 -17.38 -11.41 -2.40
N HIS A 243 -16.63 -12.36 -1.85
CA HIS A 243 -17.14 -13.42 -1.00
C HIS A 243 -17.92 -12.87 0.20
N LEU A 244 -17.34 -11.90 0.92
CA LEU A 244 -17.94 -11.31 2.11
C LEU A 244 -19.20 -10.49 1.79
N ASP A 245 -19.27 -9.88 0.62
CA ASP A 245 -20.43 -9.09 0.17
C ASP A 245 -21.58 -9.99 -0.31
N THR A 246 -21.30 -11.19 -0.83
CA THR A 246 -22.32 -12.05 -1.47
C THR A 246 -22.69 -13.31 -0.68
N CYS A 247 -21.89 -13.73 0.30
CA CYS A 247 -22.14 -14.95 1.06
C CYS A 247 -23.05 -14.67 2.27
N GLU A 248 -24.28 -15.19 2.24
CA GLU A 248 -25.24 -15.01 3.34
C GLU A 248 -24.75 -15.56 4.68
N ASP A 249 -24.09 -16.72 4.67
CA ASP A 249 -23.48 -17.31 5.89
C ASP A 249 -22.45 -16.37 6.52
N CYS A 250 -21.80 -15.52 5.70
CA CYS A 250 -20.82 -14.53 6.17
C CYS A 250 -21.46 -13.27 6.79
N HIS A 251 -22.80 -13.13 6.76
CA HIS A 251 -23.53 -12.03 7.40
C HIS A 251 -23.77 -12.21 8.89
N GLN A 252 -23.69 -13.42 9.43
CA GLN A 252 -23.75 -13.62 10.88
C GLN A 252 -22.40 -14.11 11.41
N ASP A 253 -21.90 -15.22 10.88
CA ASP A 253 -20.60 -15.81 11.22
C ASP A 253 -19.65 -15.80 10.03
N PHE A 254 -18.61 -16.63 10.03
CA PHE A 254 -17.74 -16.86 8.87
C PHE A 254 -17.96 -18.27 8.33
N CYS A 255 -18.19 -18.37 7.02
CA CYS A 255 -18.46 -19.66 6.39
C CYS A 255 -17.22 -20.60 6.42
N ALA A 256 -17.45 -21.88 6.14
CA ALA A 256 -16.39 -22.91 6.12
C ALA A 256 -15.33 -22.66 5.04
N SER A 257 -15.70 -22.08 3.89
CA SER A 257 -14.79 -21.77 2.80
C SER A 257 -13.77 -20.70 3.21
N LEU A 258 -14.25 -19.58 3.76
CA LEU A 258 -13.40 -18.51 4.26
C LEU A 258 -12.51 -18.95 5.42
N THR A 259 -13.05 -19.79 6.32
CA THR A 259 -12.28 -20.42 7.40
C THR A 259 -11.17 -21.32 6.87
N THR A 260 -11.41 -22.04 5.77
CA THR A 260 -10.38 -22.88 5.12
C THR A 260 -9.28 -22.04 4.50
N ILE A 261 -9.62 -20.89 3.90
CA ILE A 261 -8.65 -19.92 3.37
C ILE A 261 -7.78 -19.38 4.52
N LEU A 262 -8.39 -18.91 5.60
CA LEU A 262 -7.66 -18.39 6.76
C LEU A 262 -6.74 -19.46 7.37
N ARG A 263 -7.24 -20.69 7.56
CA ARG A 263 -6.44 -21.84 8.02
C ARG A 263 -5.21 -22.07 7.15
N ARG A 264 -5.35 -21.97 5.83
CA ARG A 264 -4.22 -22.13 4.89
C ARG A 264 -3.20 -20.99 4.98
N ILE A 265 -3.63 -19.77 5.28
CA ILE A 265 -2.72 -18.63 5.52
C ILE A 265 -1.99 -18.83 6.86
N VAL A 266 -2.74 -19.10 7.92
CA VAL A 266 -2.23 -19.28 9.28
C VAL A 266 -1.29 -20.49 9.41
N GLY A 267 -1.50 -21.53 8.59
CA GLY A 267 -0.59 -22.67 8.50
C GLY A 267 0.77 -22.35 7.89
N GLN A 268 0.96 -21.17 7.30
CA GLN A 268 2.25 -20.72 6.76
C GLN A 268 3.07 -19.98 7.82
N PRO A 269 4.41 -19.98 7.73
CA PRO A 269 5.24 -19.27 8.70
C PRO A 269 5.06 -17.76 8.65
N LEU A 270 4.76 -17.12 9.79
CA LEU A 270 4.58 -15.66 9.88
C LEU A 270 5.83 -14.85 9.55
N TRP A 271 7.02 -15.45 9.63
CA TRP A 271 8.27 -14.81 9.20
C TRP A 271 8.46 -14.80 7.67
N GLN A 272 7.46 -15.22 6.90
CA GLN A 272 7.42 -15.00 5.44
C GLN A 272 6.64 -13.74 5.11
N ARG A 273 7.26 -12.84 4.34
CA ARG A 273 6.65 -11.56 3.92
C ARG A 273 5.26 -11.76 3.30
N ASN A 274 5.11 -12.75 2.44
CA ASN A 274 3.87 -12.95 1.69
C ASN A 274 2.74 -13.47 2.58
N THR A 275 3.04 -14.24 3.63
CA THR A 275 2.05 -14.63 4.64
C THR A 275 1.50 -13.41 5.38
N LEU A 276 2.36 -12.47 5.77
CA LEU A 276 1.92 -11.20 6.37
C LEU A 276 1.11 -10.34 5.40
N LEU A 277 1.50 -10.29 4.13
CA LEU A 277 0.73 -9.59 3.10
C LEU A 277 -0.65 -10.23 2.88
N LEU A 278 -0.73 -11.55 2.80
CA LEU A 278 -2.01 -12.27 2.72
C LEU A 278 -2.89 -11.98 3.93
N LEU A 279 -2.36 -12.06 5.15
CA LEU A 279 -3.11 -11.69 6.36
C LEU A 279 -3.57 -10.22 6.34
N THR A 280 -2.71 -9.31 5.87
CA THR A 280 -3.06 -7.89 5.73
C THR A 280 -4.22 -7.71 4.75
N ARG A 281 -4.15 -8.32 3.57
CA ARG A 281 -5.24 -8.27 2.57
C ARG A 281 -6.51 -8.92 3.08
N PHE A 282 -6.36 -10.03 3.81
CA PHE A 282 -7.47 -10.75 4.44
C PHE A 282 -8.23 -9.88 5.44
N PHE A 283 -7.53 -9.34 6.44
CA PHE A 283 -8.15 -8.48 7.44
C PHE A 283 -8.59 -7.13 6.86
N THR A 284 -7.95 -6.63 5.80
CA THR A 284 -8.42 -5.42 5.11
C THR A 284 -9.81 -5.64 4.51
N ALA A 285 -10.02 -6.78 3.84
CA ALA A 285 -11.33 -7.12 3.29
C ALA A 285 -12.36 -7.34 4.41
N VAL A 286 -12.00 -8.12 5.45
CA VAL A 286 -12.88 -8.40 6.59
C VAL A 286 -13.30 -7.11 7.31
N PHE A 287 -12.37 -6.25 7.69
CA PHE A 287 -12.71 -5.01 8.42
C PHE A 287 -13.48 -4.01 7.57
N ARG A 288 -13.31 -4.03 6.24
CA ARG A 288 -14.07 -3.20 5.31
C ARG A 288 -15.52 -3.68 5.20
N CYS A 289 -15.75 -4.98 5.01
CA CYS A 289 -17.09 -5.54 4.83
C CYS A 289 -17.83 -5.78 6.17
N ARG A 290 -17.08 -5.93 7.27
CA ARG A 290 -17.59 -6.19 8.63
C ARG A 290 -17.06 -5.15 9.62
N PRO A 291 -17.41 -3.86 9.48
CA PRO A 291 -16.85 -2.81 10.32
C PRO A 291 -17.19 -2.99 11.81
N ALA A 292 -18.30 -3.65 12.14
CA ALA A 292 -18.74 -3.93 13.51
C ALA A 292 -18.10 -5.18 14.15
N ILE A 293 -17.25 -5.93 13.44
CA ILE A 293 -16.64 -7.13 14.01
C ILE A 293 -15.78 -6.79 15.24
N SER A 294 -15.94 -7.55 16.32
CA SER A 294 -15.12 -7.41 17.53
C SER A 294 -13.79 -8.16 17.37
N MET A 295 -12.77 -7.74 18.12
CA MET A 295 -11.51 -8.48 18.15
C MET A 295 -11.66 -9.87 18.79
N GLU A 296 -12.63 -10.05 19.69
CA GLU A 296 -12.92 -11.34 20.32
C GLU A 296 -13.36 -12.38 19.27
N SER A 297 -14.26 -11.98 18.36
CA SER A 297 -14.65 -12.83 17.22
C SER A 297 -13.47 -13.14 16.31
N VAL A 298 -12.58 -12.16 16.07
CA VAL A 298 -11.36 -12.36 15.29
C VAL A 298 -10.42 -13.37 15.97
N HIS A 299 -10.19 -13.27 17.28
CA HIS A 299 -9.34 -14.21 18.01
C HIS A 299 -9.94 -15.61 18.03
N ALA A 300 -11.25 -15.74 18.29
CA ALA A 300 -11.94 -17.02 18.27
C ALA A 300 -11.81 -17.70 16.90
N TRP A 301 -11.89 -16.93 15.82
CA TRP A 301 -11.73 -17.44 14.47
C TRP A 301 -10.28 -17.84 14.14
N LEU A 302 -9.31 -17.04 14.57
CA LEU A 302 -7.89 -17.40 14.46
C LEU A 302 -7.59 -18.72 15.19
N LEU A 303 -8.09 -18.88 16.42
CA LEU A 303 -7.94 -20.11 17.20
C LEU A 303 -8.58 -21.32 16.53
N SER A 304 -9.80 -21.17 15.99
CA SER A 304 -10.47 -22.27 15.27
C SER A 304 -9.76 -22.64 13.96
N CYS A 305 -8.95 -21.74 13.42
CA CYS A 305 -8.05 -21.99 12.29
C CYS A 305 -6.69 -22.57 12.70
N GLY A 306 -6.45 -22.83 13.99
CA GLY A 306 -5.19 -23.38 14.50
C GLY A 306 -4.09 -22.35 14.73
N PHE A 307 -4.41 -21.04 14.75
CA PHE A 307 -3.45 -20.01 15.12
C PHE A 307 -3.04 -20.18 16.58
N GLN A 308 -1.74 -20.22 16.84
CA GLN A 308 -1.21 -20.35 18.20
C GLN A 308 -0.74 -18.98 18.70
N PHE A 309 -1.49 -18.40 19.65
CA PHE A 309 -0.97 -17.25 20.40
C PHE A 309 0.17 -17.74 21.28
N THR A 310 1.36 -17.19 21.09
CA THR A 310 2.49 -17.48 21.98
C THR A 310 2.17 -16.99 23.39
N SER A 311 2.44 -17.85 24.38
CA SER A 311 2.47 -17.45 25.77
C SER A 311 3.66 -16.52 25.98
N VAL A 312 3.40 -15.21 25.88
CA VAL A 312 4.38 -14.19 26.22
C VAL A 312 4.19 -13.91 27.71
N MET A 313 5.21 -14.18 28.52
CA MET A 313 5.19 -13.79 29.93
C MET A 313 5.25 -12.27 30.03
N SER A 314 4.08 -11.65 30.11
CA SER A 314 3.94 -10.21 30.37
C SER A 314 3.91 -9.97 31.88
N THR A 315 4.56 -8.90 32.33
CA THR A 315 4.38 -8.37 33.68
C THR A 315 3.10 -7.55 33.82
N VAL A 316 2.41 -7.28 32.71
CA VAL A 316 1.12 -6.55 32.68
C VAL A 316 -0.01 -7.51 33.01
N PRO A 317 -0.76 -7.31 34.10
CA PRO A 317 -1.94 -8.11 34.40
C PRO A 317 -3.06 -7.74 33.41
N PHE A 318 -3.45 -8.68 32.55
CA PHE A 318 -4.63 -8.53 31.71
C PHE A 318 -5.87 -9.02 32.45
N SER A 319 -6.94 -8.23 32.41
CA SER A 319 -8.22 -8.58 33.05
C SER A 319 -8.94 -9.74 32.37
N THR A 320 -8.68 -9.98 31.07
CA THR A 320 -9.32 -11.04 30.28
C THR A 320 -8.33 -11.75 29.36
N LEU A 321 -8.64 -13.01 29.02
CA LEU A 321 -7.88 -13.81 28.06
C LEU A 321 -7.87 -13.17 26.64
N ASN A 322 -8.95 -12.48 26.25
CA ASN A 322 -9.04 -11.81 24.95
C ASN A 322 -8.07 -10.63 24.83
N LEU A 323 -7.85 -9.87 25.91
CA LEU A 323 -6.83 -8.82 25.94
C LEU A 323 -5.43 -9.42 25.89
N GLN A 324 -5.20 -10.56 26.55
CA GLN A 324 -3.94 -11.29 26.44
C GLN A 324 -3.69 -11.77 25.01
N HIS A 325 -4.69 -12.31 24.30
CA HIS A 325 -4.56 -12.68 22.89
C HIS A 325 -4.23 -11.47 21.99
N THR A 326 -4.85 -10.32 22.25
CA THR A 326 -4.57 -9.05 21.55
C THR A 326 -3.10 -8.65 21.71
N PHE A 327 -2.63 -8.67 22.96
CA PHE A 327 -1.24 -8.37 23.31
C PHE A 327 -0.26 -9.37 22.67
N SER A 328 -0.54 -10.67 22.76
CA SER A 328 0.29 -11.72 22.17
C SER A 328 0.37 -11.61 20.65
N LEU A 329 -0.74 -11.28 19.97
CA LEU A 329 -0.75 -11.05 18.53
C LEU A 329 0.14 -9.87 18.14
N ALA A 330 0.03 -8.75 18.85
CA ALA A 330 0.89 -7.59 18.64
C ALA A 330 2.37 -7.94 18.85
N CYS A 331 2.71 -8.65 19.93
CA CYS A 331 4.07 -9.11 20.20
C CYS A 331 4.61 -9.99 19.07
N LEU A 332 3.80 -10.92 18.55
CA LEU A 332 4.17 -11.78 17.42
C LEU A 332 4.51 -10.97 16.17
N LEU A 333 3.70 -9.97 15.82
CA LEU A 333 3.95 -9.12 14.66
C LEU A 333 5.24 -8.30 14.81
N ILE A 334 5.47 -7.71 15.98
CA ILE A 334 6.69 -6.97 16.26
C ILE A 334 7.92 -7.89 16.16
N ASN A 335 7.82 -9.10 16.70
CA ASN A 335 8.91 -10.10 16.65
C ASN A 335 9.19 -10.61 15.23
N CYS A 336 8.24 -10.51 14.29
CA CYS A 336 8.46 -10.85 12.88
C CYS A 336 9.27 -9.78 12.14
N ALA A 337 9.37 -8.56 12.66
CA ALA A 337 9.97 -7.40 11.99
C ALA A 337 11.52 -7.42 11.93
N ARG A 338 12.18 -8.58 11.99
CA ARG A 338 13.64 -8.70 12.18
C ARG A 338 14.51 -8.16 11.03
N ASP A 339 13.95 -7.98 9.85
CA ASP A 339 14.60 -7.33 8.70
C ASP A 339 13.71 -6.22 8.11
N ILE A 340 14.27 -5.37 7.24
CA ILE A 340 13.57 -4.18 6.69
C ILE A 340 12.31 -4.55 5.91
N ILE A 341 12.35 -5.64 5.13
CA ILE A 341 11.24 -6.05 4.25
C ILE A 341 10.09 -6.58 5.11
N MET A 342 10.43 -7.41 6.09
CA MET A 342 9.49 -7.95 7.08
C MET A 342 8.93 -6.87 7.98
N ALA A 343 9.75 -5.89 8.38
CA ALA A 343 9.33 -4.74 9.18
C ALA A 343 8.24 -3.92 8.49
N GLN A 344 8.34 -3.72 7.16
CA GLN A 344 7.28 -3.05 6.41
C GLN A 344 5.99 -3.87 6.38
N ALA A 345 6.05 -5.16 6.07
CA ALA A 345 4.85 -6.01 5.98
C ALA A 345 4.17 -6.20 7.35
N ALA A 346 4.95 -6.42 8.42
CA ALA A 346 4.44 -6.51 9.79
C ALA A 346 3.86 -5.16 10.25
N GLY A 347 4.50 -4.05 9.90
CA GLY A 347 4.02 -2.70 10.21
C GLY A 347 2.70 -2.37 9.51
N GLU A 348 2.49 -2.84 8.28
CA GLU A 348 1.20 -2.72 7.58
C GLU A 348 0.07 -3.42 8.32
N LEU A 349 0.27 -4.70 8.69
CA LEU A 349 -0.72 -5.47 9.43
C LEU A 349 -0.98 -4.87 10.82
N TYR A 350 0.08 -4.43 11.50
CA TYR A 350 -0.04 -3.79 12.81
C TYR A 350 -0.87 -2.50 12.72
N ALA A 351 -0.59 -1.65 11.74
CA ALA A 351 -1.31 -0.40 11.53
C ALA A 351 -2.77 -0.61 11.17
N LEU A 352 -3.08 -1.64 10.35
CA LEU A 352 -4.44 -2.03 10.00
C LEU A 352 -5.26 -2.37 11.25
N ILE A 353 -4.72 -3.23 12.14
CA ILE A 353 -5.42 -3.63 13.37
C ILE A 353 -5.51 -2.46 14.34
N ALA A 354 -4.45 -1.66 14.50
CA ALA A 354 -4.49 -0.44 15.32
C ALA A 354 -5.56 0.55 14.82
N GLY A 355 -5.70 0.71 13.50
CA GLY A 355 -6.75 1.53 12.89
C GLY A 355 -8.16 1.01 13.18
N LYS A 356 -8.36 -0.31 13.14
CA LYS A 356 -9.63 -0.95 13.53
C LYS A 356 -9.96 -0.75 15.02
N LEU A 357 -8.94 -0.74 15.87
CA LEU A 357 -9.09 -0.57 17.32
C LEU A 357 -9.27 0.90 17.75
N ASN A 358 -8.94 1.87 16.90
CA ASN A 358 -9.02 3.30 17.20
C ASN A 358 -10.46 3.87 17.18
N SER A 359 -11.46 3.07 17.58
CA SER A 359 -12.86 3.50 17.71
C SER A 359 -13.15 4.03 19.12
N THR A 360 -14.26 4.76 19.29
CA THR A 360 -14.65 5.37 20.58
C THR A 360 -15.30 4.40 21.56
N ASP A 361 -15.46 3.13 21.19
CA ASP A 361 -16.05 2.10 22.04
C ASP A 361 -15.07 1.68 23.15
N ALA A 362 -15.56 1.57 24.38
CA ALA A 362 -14.75 1.24 25.56
C ALA A 362 -14.05 -0.13 25.41
N ALA A 363 -14.73 -1.14 24.86
CA ALA A 363 -14.12 -2.45 24.63
C ALA A 363 -12.96 -2.38 23.63
N HIS A 364 -13.13 -1.60 22.54
CA HIS A 364 -12.07 -1.37 21.57
C HIS A 364 -10.89 -0.59 22.15
N LYS A 365 -11.15 0.33 23.08
CA LYS A 365 -10.11 1.06 23.80
C LYS A 365 -9.25 0.14 24.65
N ASP A 366 -9.82 -0.80 25.38
CA ASP A 366 -9.04 -1.76 26.18
C ASP A 366 -8.16 -2.64 25.29
N HIS A 367 -8.69 -3.09 24.15
CA HIS A 367 -7.92 -3.82 23.15
C HIS A 367 -6.80 -2.96 22.54
N LEU A 368 -7.07 -1.69 22.23
CA LEU A 368 -6.06 -0.74 21.75
C LEU A 368 -4.96 -0.55 22.79
N ASP A 369 -5.33 -0.42 24.06
CA ASP A 369 -4.39 -0.30 25.16
C ASP A 369 -3.50 -1.53 25.28
N ALA A 370 -4.05 -2.74 25.21
CA ALA A 370 -3.27 -3.98 25.16
C ALA A 370 -2.35 -4.05 23.92
N TRP A 371 -2.85 -3.61 22.76
CA TRP A 371 -2.11 -3.58 21.50
C TRP A 371 -0.91 -2.62 21.54
N ILE A 372 -1.08 -1.43 22.13
CA ILE A 372 -0.01 -0.44 22.33
C ILE A 372 0.97 -0.93 23.40
N SER A 373 0.48 -1.50 24.50
CA SER A 373 1.33 -2.04 25.58
C SER A 373 2.27 -3.14 25.09
N ALA A 374 1.90 -3.93 24.08
CA ALA A 374 2.82 -4.89 23.45
C ALA A 374 4.04 -4.22 22.82
N LEU A 375 3.85 -3.07 22.18
CA LEU A 375 4.94 -2.30 21.57
C LEU A 375 5.88 -1.71 22.64
N VAL A 376 5.32 -1.21 23.74
CA VAL A 376 6.10 -0.77 24.92
C VAL A 376 6.87 -1.94 25.52
N PHE A 377 6.21 -3.09 25.70
CA PHE A 377 6.81 -4.28 26.29
C PHE A 377 7.97 -4.81 25.44
N VAL A 378 7.75 -5.09 24.16
CA VAL A 378 8.79 -5.66 23.28
C VAL A 378 9.96 -4.71 23.10
N SER A 379 9.71 -3.41 22.97
CA SER A 379 10.78 -2.41 22.86
C SER A 379 11.58 -2.24 24.16
N SER A 380 10.99 -2.58 25.30
CA SER A 380 11.63 -2.49 26.62
C SER A 380 12.47 -3.73 26.98
N GLN A 381 12.46 -4.77 26.15
CA GLN A 381 13.30 -5.97 26.34
C GLN A 381 14.72 -5.74 25.82
N PRO A 382 15.74 -6.34 26.46
CA PRO A 382 17.10 -6.32 25.92
C PRO A 382 17.14 -7.02 24.57
N SER A 383 17.66 -6.35 23.54
CA SER A 383 17.76 -6.94 22.20
C SER A 383 18.79 -8.08 22.21
N VAL A 384 18.40 -9.27 21.73
CA VAL A 384 19.31 -10.42 21.59
C VAL A 384 20.41 -10.14 20.54
N ASP A 385 20.11 -9.33 19.51
CA ASP A 385 20.99 -9.06 18.36
C ASP A 385 21.39 -7.57 18.21
N GLY A 386 21.23 -6.76 19.26
CA GLY A 386 21.88 -5.45 19.36
C GLY A 386 21.44 -4.33 18.43
N SER A 387 20.26 -4.33 17.78
CA SER A 387 19.88 -3.16 16.96
C SER A 387 18.40 -2.76 16.99
N LEU A 388 18.17 -1.50 17.41
CA LEU A 388 16.99 -0.67 17.08
C LEU A 388 16.79 -0.47 15.56
N ALA A 389 17.68 -0.98 14.72
CA ALA A 389 17.73 -0.72 13.28
C ALA A 389 16.50 -1.27 12.53
N PHE A 390 15.95 -2.42 12.95
CA PHE A 390 14.76 -3.01 12.32
C PHE A 390 13.45 -2.40 12.85
N PHE A 391 13.47 -1.89 14.09
CA PHE A 391 12.30 -1.30 14.74
C PHE A 391 11.88 0.00 14.06
N ARG A 392 12.83 0.75 13.50
CA ARG A 392 12.54 2.04 12.84
C ARG A 392 11.73 1.89 11.55
N PRO A 393 12.11 1.06 10.55
CA PRO A 393 11.25 0.81 9.38
C PRO A 393 9.84 0.32 9.73
N PHE A 394 9.71 -0.48 10.79
CA PHE A 394 8.42 -0.95 11.31
C PHE A 394 7.58 0.22 11.85
N LEU A 395 8.15 1.05 12.74
CA LEU A 395 7.47 2.23 13.30
C LEU A 395 7.15 3.28 12.24
N ASP A 396 8.10 3.58 11.34
CA ASP A 396 7.89 4.50 10.22
C ASP A 396 6.67 4.06 9.39
N LYS A 397 6.54 2.74 9.14
CA LYS A 397 5.40 2.21 8.41
C LYS A 397 4.09 2.37 9.20
N ILE A 398 4.10 2.06 10.49
CA ILE A 398 2.92 2.23 11.36
C ILE A 398 2.49 3.68 11.41
N PHE A 399 3.39 4.61 11.66
CA PHE A 399 3.05 6.03 11.82
C PHE A 399 2.56 6.67 10.53
N ASN A 400 3.04 6.21 9.36
CA ASN A 400 2.51 6.66 8.08
C ASN A 400 1.07 6.19 7.81
N LEU A 401 0.66 5.03 8.34
CA LEU A 401 -0.66 4.44 8.10
C LEU A 401 -1.66 4.70 9.24
N ALA A 402 -1.18 4.79 10.47
CA ALA A 402 -1.94 4.97 11.71
C ALA A 402 -1.20 5.99 12.63
N PRO A 403 -1.18 7.29 12.27
CA PRO A 403 -0.39 8.31 12.97
C PRO A 403 -0.80 8.52 14.44
N ASN A 404 -2.03 8.17 14.81
CA ASN A 404 -2.52 8.27 16.19
C ASN A 404 -1.78 7.34 17.16
N VAL A 405 -1.21 6.23 16.66
CA VAL A 405 -0.42 5.29 17.46
C VAL A 405 0.75 6.00 18.15
N ALA A 406 1.44 6.92 17.46
CA ALA A 406 2.52 7.69 18.05
C ALA A 406 2.04 8.55 19.23
N THR A 407 0.82 9.09 19.16
CA THR A 407 0.21 9.87 20.26
C THR A 407 -0.10 8.97 21.46
N LEU A 408 -0.74 7.83 21.21
CA LEU A 408 -1.14 6.88 22.26
C LEU A 408 0.08 6.32 23.00
N ILE A 409 1.18 6.05 22.30
CA ILE A 409 2.44 5.63 22.93
C ILE A 409 2.96 6.71 23.89
N LEU A 410 2.93 7.99 23.48
CA LEU A 410 3.38 9.10 24.31
C LEU A 410 2.43 9.39 25.49
N GLU A 411 1.15 9.06 25.38
CA GLU A 411 0.20 9.20 26.49
C GLU A 411 0.39 8.11 27.57
N LYS A 412 0.85 6.92 27.18
CA LYS A 412 1.25 5.84 28.11
C LYS A 412 2.58 6.09 28.82
N ASP A 413 3.26 7.18 28.52
CA ASP A 413 4.60 7.53 29.00
C ASP A 413 4.63 8.01 30.47
N SER A 414 3.88 7.37 31.36
CA SER A 414 3.99 7.70 32.78
C SER A 414 5.21 7.03 33.43
N GLU A 415 5.38 5.70 33.41
CA GLU A 415 6.47 5.03 34.16
C GLU A 415 6.93 3.67 33.58
N GLU A 416 6.35 3.18 32.47
CA GLU A 416 6.53 1.78 32.00
C GLU A 416 7.71 1.55 31.04
N PHE A 417 8.23 2.60 30.39
CA PHE A 417 9.34 2.46 29.44
C PHE A 417 10.68 2.30 30.16
N THR A 418 11.32 1.13 30.03
CA THR A 418 12.68 0.89 30.53
C THR A 418 13.72 1.72 29.76
N ALA A 419 15.00 1.62 30.15
CA ALA A 419 16.09 2.25 29.40
C ALA A 419 16.17 1.75 27.94
N TYR A 420 15.76 0.50 27.66
CA TYR A 420 15.81 -0.10 26.33
C TYR A 420 14.75 0.46 25.37
N GLY A 421 13.55 0.76 25.87
CA GLY A 421 12.47 1.31 25.05
C GLY A 421 12.58 2.80 24.73
N LEU A 422 13.61 3.49 25.25
CA LEU A 422 13.81 4.93 25.05
C LEU A 422 13.96 5.31 23.57
N GLY A 423 14.60 4.48 22.75
CA GLY A 423 14.74 4.75 21.30
C GLY A 423 13.39 4.84 20.58
N VAL A 424 12.43 3.98 20.95
CA VAL A 424 11.07 3.99 20.40
C VAL A 424 10.32 5.25 20.83
N LEU A 425 10.42 5.60 22.11
CA LEU A 425 9.79 6.81 22.65
C LEU A 425 10.29 8.08 21.95
N LEU A 426 11.61 8.20 21.77
CA LEU A 426 12.23 9.32 21.06
C LEU A 426 11.80 9.36 19.59
N HIS A 427 11.71 8.20 18.93
CA HIS A 427 11.26 8.12 17.56
C HIS A 427 9.78 8.53 17.40
N CYS A 428 8.90 8.15 18.32
CA CYS A 428 7.50 8.61 18.37
C CYS A 428 7.43 10.14 18.49
N TYR A 429 8.20 10.70 19.41
CA TYR A 429 8.25 12.14 19.64
C TYR A 429 8.79 12.89 18.42
N ARG A 430 9.84 12.38 17.81
CA ARG A 430 10.39 12.90 16.57
C ARG A 430 9.35 12.88 15.45
N PHE A 431 8.61 11.80 15.27
CA PHE A 431 7.55 11.74 14.25
C PHE A 431 6.50 12.84 14.45
N ARG A 432 6.03 13.06 15.69
CA ARG A 432 5.10 14.14 16.07
C ARG A 432 5.61 15.54 15.74
N LEU A 433 6.92 15.76 15.87
CA LEU A 433 7.56 17.03 15.56
C LEU A 433 7.75 17.28 14.06
N SER A 434 7.72 16.21 13.26
CA SER A 434 7.87 16.32 11.82
C SER A 434 6.61 16.91 11.16
N LYS A 435 6.76 17.44 9.95
CA LYS A 435 5.62 17.92 9.14
C LYS A 435 4.54 16.86 8.88
N LYS A 436 4.87 15.58 9.04
CA LYS A 436 4.00 14.43 8.78
C LYS A 436 3.22 13.97 10.02
N GLY A 437 3.59 14.41 11.22
CA GLY A 437 2.91 14.07 12.47
C GLY A 437 1.76 15.03 12.80
N PRO A 438 0.80 14.62 13.64
CA PRO A 438 -0.19 15.54 14.17
C PRO A 438 0.51 16.65 14.98
N ARG A 439 0.25 17.90 14.61
CA ARG A 439 0.85 19.08 15.25
C ARG A 439 0.33 19.15 16.70
N HIS A 440 1.14 19.71 17.61
CA HIS A 440 0.93 19.79 19.08
C HIS A 440 1.52 18.62 19.89
N SER A 441 2.84 18.46 19.94
CA SER A 441 3.45 17.80 21.12
C SER A 441 3.36 18.75 22.32
N SER A 442 2.96 18.30 23.50
CA SER A 442 3.10 19.15 24.69
C SER A 442 4.59 19.39 24.96
N ASP A 443 4.96 20.62 25.30
CA ASP A 443 6.34 20.96 25.68
C ASP A 443 6.75 20.30 27.02
N GLN A 444 5.77 19.77 27.75
CA GLN A 444 5.96 19.00 28.99
C GLN A 444 6.74 17.70 28.79
N PHE A 445 6.72 17.09 27.60
CA PHE A 445 7.47 15.85 27.35
C PHE A 445 8.98 16.05 27.51
N LEU A 446 9.57 17.09 26.89
CA LEU A 446 11.01 17.33 27.00
C LEU A 446 11.43 17.58 28.44
N ILE A 447 10.61 18.36 29.16
CA ILE A 447 10.86 18.69 30.57
C ILE A 447 10.84 17.42 31.41
N ARG A 448 9.85 16.55 31.22
CA ARG A 448 9.70 15.28 31.96
C ARG A 448 10.83 14.29 31.67
N HIS A 449 11.29 14.22 30.42
CA HIS A 449 12.28 13.23 29.97
C HIS A 449 13.70 13.80 29.81
N ARG A 450 13.97 15.02 30.33
CA ARG A 450 15.25 15.74 30.20
C ARG A 450 16.46 14.88 30.57
N GLU A 451 16.42 14.21 31.72
CA GLU A 451 17.52 13.36 32.17
C GLU A 451 17.71 12.13 31.27
N ARG A 452 16.62 11.52 30.79
CA ARG A 452 16.67 10.36 29.89
C ARG A 452 17.22 10.76 28.52
N LEU A 453 16.84 11.92 28.01
CA LEU A 453 17.38 12.53 26.78
C LEU A 453 18.89 12.79 26.89
N CYS A 454 19.35 13.38 28.01
CA CYS A 454 20.78 13.62 28.24
C CYS A 454 21.57 12.31 28.24
N ARG A 455 21.08 11.28 28.95
CA ARG A 455 21.69 9.94 28.95
C ARG A 455 21.69 9.30 27.56
N ALA A 456 20.62 9.47 26.77
CA ALA A 456 20.55 8.97 25.40
C ALA A 456 21.55 9.65 24.46
N CYS A 457 21.75 10.96 24.60
CA CYS A 457 22.78 11.71 23.86
C CYS A 457 24.21 11.22 24.17
N GLN A 458 24.44 10.76 25.40
CA GLN A 458 25.72 10.20 25.86
C GLN A 458 25.86 8.69 25.63
N SER A 459 24.83 8.05 25.07
CA SER A 459 24.82 6.59 24.85
C SER A 459 25.90 6.16 23.87
N GLN A 460 26.47 4.97 24.10
CA GLN A 460 27.35 4.29 23.15
C GLN A 460 26.57 3.75 21.94
N ASP A 461 25.24 3.62 22.04
CA ASP A 461 24.39 3.25 20.92
C ASP A 461 24.25 4.44 19.93
N PRO A 462 24.80 4.33 18.70
CA PRO A 462 24.76 5.40 17.74
C PRO A 462 23.33 5.72 17.26
N LEU A 463 22.42 4.75 17.22
CA LEU A 463 21.04 4.96 16.77
C LEU A 463 20.22 5.69 17.83
N LEU A 464 20.35 5.29 19.10
CA LEU A 464 19.70 5.98 20.22
C LEU A 464 20.16 7.44 20.32
N ARG A 465 21.47 7.66 20.18
CA ARG A 465 22.06 9.01 20.16
C ARG A 465 21.54 9.83 18.98
N LEU A 466 21.41 9.24 17.79
CA LEU A 466 20.86 9.90 16.60
C LEU A 466 19.39 10.31 16.77
N GLU A 467 18.56 9.47 17.41
CA GLU A 467 17.16 9.81 17.68
C GLU A 467 17.04 10.92 18.74
N ALA A 468 17.84 10.87 19.80
CA ALA A 468 17.87 11.90 20.84
C ALA A 468 18.27 13.27 20.25
N LEU A 469 19.35 13.32 19.48
CA LEU A 469 19.79 14.54 18.80
C LEU A 469 18.76 15.04 17.78
N GLY A 470 18.12 14.13 17.05
CA GLY A 470 17.07 14.48 16.09
C GLY A 470 15.83 15.10 16.74
N VAL A 471 15.44 14.62 17.93
CA VAL A 471 14.38 15.22 18.74
C VAL A 471 14.73 16.66 19.12
N VAL A 472 15.94 16.87 19.66
CA VAL A 472 16.39 18.21 20.09
C VAL A 472 16.48 19.15 18.89
N GLU A 473 17.09 18.72 17.78
CA GLU A 473 17.20 19.50 16.54
C GLU A 473 15.82 19.96 16.03
N MET A 474 14.85 19.05 15.93
CA MET A 474 13.52 19.40 15.43
C MET A 474 12.74 20.30 16.38
N LYS A 475 13.00 20.19 17.69
CA LYS A 475 12.42 21.09 18.69
C LYS A 475 12.98 22.49 18.64
N LEU A 476 14.30 22.63 18.57
CA LEU A 476 14.97 23.92 18.37
C LEU A 476 14.53 24.57 17.05
N CYS A 477 14.23 23.77 16.02
CA CYS A 477 13.68 24.27 14.75
C CYS A 477 12.17 24.57 14.78
N SER A 478 11.43 24.21 15.84
CA SER A 478 9.98 24.41 15.93
C SER A 478 9.65 25.80 16.50
N SER A 479 8.72 26.51 15.85
CA SER A 479 8.39 27.91 16.17
C SER A 479 7.48 28.10 17.40
N THR A 480 7.25 27.05 18.19
CA THR A 480 6.23 27.03 19.25
C THR A 480 6.81 27.07 20.67
N LEU A 481 8.12 26.90 20.82
CA LEU A 481 8.77 26.95 22.14
C LEU A 481 8.87 28.40 22.63
N LYS A 482 8.69 28.61 23.94
CA LYS A 482 8.99 29.89 24.58
C LYS A 482 10.51 30.07 24.67
N ASP A 483 10.98 31.30 24.53
CA ASP A 483 12.42 31.64 24.48
C ASP A 483 13.25 31.04 25.64
N LEU A 484 12.65 30.92 26.84
CA LEU A 484 13.25 30.30 28.03
C LEU A 484 13.46 28.78 27.93
N ASP A 485 12.51 28.05 27.32
CA ASP A 485 12.59 26.59 27.16
C ASP A 485 13.63 26.22 26.09
N ILE A 486 13.77 27.09 25.07
CA ILE A 486 14.79 26.97 24.02
C ILE A 486 16.20 27.10 24.62
N LEU A 487 16.39 28.03 25.56
CA LEU A 487 17.66 28.26 26.25
C LEU A 487 18.09 27.07 27.11
N ASP A 488 17.17 26.40 27.82
CA ASP A 488 17.48 25.25 28.69
C ASP A 488 17.96 24.07 27.85
N LEU A 489 17.23 23.79 26.76
CA LEU A 489 17.58 22.73 25.80
C LEU A 489 18.87 23.04 25.05
N PHE A 490 19.15 24.30 24.76
CA PHE A 490 20.39 24.72 24.12
C PHE A 490 21.60 24.57 25.05
N VAL A 491 21.48 24.99 26.32
CA VAL A 491 22.54 24.83 27.33
C VAL A 491 22.88 23.37 27.53
N ASP A 492 21.87 22.50 27.66
CA ASP A 492 22.10 21.06 27.76
C ASP A 492 22.80 20.53 26.50
N LEU A 493 22.42 21.00 25.31
CA LEU A 493 23.04 20.57 24.05
C LEU A 493 24.50 21.02 23.93
N VAL A 494 24.86 22.20 24.43
CA VAL A 494 26.25 22.70 24.50
C VAL A 494 27.05 21.94 25.56
N GLU A 495 26.49 21.74 26.77
CA GLU A 495 27.09 20.91 27.82
C GLU A 495 27.33 19.46 27.33
N LEU A 496 26.50 18.96 26.41
CA LEU A 496 26.61 17.62 25.80
C LEU A 496 27.65 17.51 24.65
N ASN A 497 28.16 18.60 24.05
CA ASN A 497 28.73 18.55 22.68
C ASN A 497 30.25 18.67 22.47
N VAL A 498 31.09 18.84 23.48
CA VAL A 498 32.48 19.25 23.14
C VAL A 498 33.36 18.10 22.61
N SER A 499 33.13 16.84 23.00
CA SER A 499 34.16 15.79 22.79
C SER A 499 33.79 14.52 22.01
N THR A 500 32.51 14.16 21.79
CA THR A 500 32.17 12.77 21.33
C THR A 500 31.27 12.63 20.09
N THR A 501 30.82 13.73 19.47
CA THR A 501 29.84 13.70 18.36
C THR A 501 30.53 13.63 16.97
N PRO A 502 30.07 12.78 16.01
CA PRO A 502 30.62 12.72 14.64
C PRO A 502 30.49 14.04 13.87
N LEU A 503 31.47 14.35 13.00
CA LEU A 503 31.58 15.63 12.26
C LEU A 503 30.29 16.04 11.51
N ASN A 504 29.62 15.09 10.85
CA ASN A 504 28.40 15.36 10.08
C ASN A 504 27.22 15.81 10.96
N LEU A 505 27.16 15.35 12.22
CA LEU A 505 26.14 15.76 13.18
C LEU A 505 26.45 17.12 13.80
N ARG A 506 27.73 17.40 14.06
CA ARG A 506 28.17 18.74 14.49
C ARG A 506 27.77 19.81 13.46
N ASN A 507 27.98 19.53 12.18
CA ASN A 507 27.60 20.44 11.09
C ASN A 507 26.08 20.66 11.00
N ARG A 508 25.26 19.62 11.26
CA ARG A 508 23.79 19.76 11.28
C ARG A 508 23.30 20.55 12.48
N LEU A 509 23.86 20.30 13.66
CA LEU A 509 23.52 21.02 14.87
C LEU A 509 23.98 22.48 14.83
N ALA A 510 25.11 22.78 14.19
CA ALA A 510 25.64 24.14 14.05
C ALA A 510 24.60 25.11 13.42
N HIS A 511 23.84 24.65 12.43
CA HIS A 511 22.79 25.47 11.82
C HIS A 511 21.62 25.73 12.80
N SER A 512 21.19 24.72 13.56
CA SER A 512 20.16 24.89 14.59
C SER A 512 20.64 25.78 15.74
N VAL A 513 21.90 25.63 16.13
CA VAL A 513 22.57 26.45 17.14
C VAL A 513 22.59 27.91 16.69
N GLN A 514 23.08 28.20 15.49
CA GLN A 514 23.09 29.56 14.92
C GLN A 514 21.70 30.19 14.88
N ARG A 515 20.68 29.43 14.48
CA ARG A 515 19.30 29.92 14.43
C ARG A 515 18.75 30.27 15.81
N VAL A 516 19.02 29.44 16.80
CA VAL A 516 18.61 29.66 18.20
C VAL A 516 19.35 30.85 18.79
N SER A 517 20.68 30.93 18.60
CA SER A 517 21.50 32.06 19.02
C SER A 517 21.00 33.38 18.41
N ALA A 518 20.66 33.38 17.10
CA ALA A 518 20.09 34.54 16.44
C ALA A 518 18.73 34.95 17.04
N GLY A 519 17.86 33.98 17.34
CA GLY A 519 16.58 34.21 18.01
C GLY A 519 16.72 34.79 19.41
N ILE A 520 17.67 34.28 20.21
CA ILE A 520 17.98 34.79 21.56
C ILE A 520 18.48 36.24 21.47
N VAL A 521 19.41 36.52 20.56
CA VAL A 521 19.92 37.88 20.33
C VAL A 521 18.79 38.83 19.94
N GLU A 522 17.86 38.38 19.08
CA GLU A 522 16.70 39.17 18.69
C GLU A 522 15.73 39.40 19.85
N THR A 523 15.43 38.39 20.67
CA THR A 523 14.59 38.52 21.87
C THR A 523 15.21 39.49 22.88
N VAL A 524 16.52 39.38 23.13
CA VAL A 524 17.25 40.28 24.02
C VAL A 524 17.25 41.71 23.47
N ALA A 525 17.43 41.89 22.15
CA ALA A 525 17.33 43.20 21.51
C ALA A 525 15.93 43.81 21.63
N ARG A 526 14.87 43.00 21.42
CA ARG A 526 13.48 43.44 21.59
C ARG A 526 13.16 43.81 23.04
N ALA A 527 13.64 43.03 24.01
CA ALA A 527 13.43 43.28 25.44
C ALA A 527 14.19 44.51 25.95
N SER A 528 15.35 44.82 25.37
CA SER A 528 16.18 45.98 25.72
C SER A 528 15.73 47.30 25.05
N LYS A 529 14.64 47.30 24.26
CA LYS A 529 14.12 48.47 23.51
C LYS A 529 15.12 49.10 22.51
N ASP A 530 16.21 48.41 22.18
CA ASP A 530 17.22 48.90 21.25
C ASP A 530 17.09 48.25 19.86
N ARG A 531 17.54 48.96 18.82
CA ARG A 531 17.60 48.42 17.44
C ARG A 531 18.48 47.15 17.43
N PRO A 532 18.14 46.11 16.66
CA PRO A 532 18.84 44.81 16.64
C PRO A 532 20.30 44.84 16.16
N GLU A 533 20.90 46.02 15.94
CA GLU A 533 22.17 46.18 15.25
C GLU A 533 23.40 46.34 16.17
N LYS A 534 23.30 46.35 17.51
CA LYS A 534 24.48 46.61 18.35
C LYS A 534 24.52 45.88 19.69
N CYS A 535 24.60 44.55 19.65
CA CYS A 535 25.36 43.82 20.68
C CYS A 535 26.55 43.14 20.01
N THR A 536 27.59 43.93 19.68
CA THR A 536 28.82 43.42 19.05
C THR A 536 29.88 43.00 20.08
N GLN A 537 29.65 43.28 21.37
CA GLN A 537 30.56 42.91 22.46
C GLN A 537 29.94 41.83 23.34
N MET A 538 30.67 40.73 23.51
CA MET A 538 30.26 39.55 24.28
C MET A 538 29.88 39.87 25.73
N GLY A 539 30.55 40.85 26.35
CA GLY A 539 30.24 41.30 27.71
C GLY A 539 28.87 41.97 27.83
N GLU A 540 28.50 42.79 26.85
CA GLU A 540 27.23 43.53 26.84
C GLU A 540 26.03 42.60 26.57
N LEU A 541 26.21 41.61 25.69
CA LEU A 541 25.22 40.58 25.44
C LEU A 541 25.01 39.70 26.68
N ARG A 542 26.09 39.35 27.40
CA ARG A 542 26.03 38.59 28.66
C ARG A 542 25.25 39.33 29.74
N GLU A 543 25.54 40.60 29.95
CA GLU A 543 24.87 41.42 30.97
C GLU A 543 23.37 41.59 30.65
N LYS A 544 23.02 41.84 29.38
CA LYS A 544 21.61 41.92 28.95
C LYS A 544 20.89 40.56 29.06
N CYS A 545 21.57 39.44 28.79
CA CYS A 545 21.03 38.10 29.02
C CYS A 545 20.79 37.81 30.50
N GLU A 546 21.71 38.19 31.40
CA GLU A 546 21.55 38.02 32.85
C GLU A 546 20.35 38.84 33.38
N VAL A 547 20.07 40.01 32.79
CA VAL A 547 18.90 40.85 33.10
C VAL A 547 17.59 40.27 32.52
N CYS A 548 17.61 39.77 31.28
CA CYS A 548 16.43 39.18 30.63
C CYS A 548 16.08 37.78 31.16
N PHE A 549 17.06 37.05 31.70
CA PHE A 549 16.92 35.68 32.21
C PHE A 549 17.45 35.54 33.65
N PRO A 550 16.90 36.28 34.63
CA PRO A 550 17.46 36.40 35.98
C PRO A 550 17.41 35.10 36.80
N HIS A 551 16.69 34.09 36.34
CA HIS A 551 16.58 32.77 36.99
C HIS A 551 17.64 31.76 36.50
N TYR A 552 18.47 32.11 35.51
CA TYR A 552 19.55 31.26 35.05
C TYR A 552 20.85 31.54 35.79
N LYS A 553 21.49 30.48 36.32
CA LYS A 553 22.78 30.62 37.01
C LYS A 553 23.81 31.30 36.07
N PRO A 554 24.54 32.33 36.53
CA PRO A 554 25.50 33.09 35.71
C PRO A 554 26.53 32.23 34.97
N TYR A 555 26.87 31.06 35.52
CA TYR A 555 27.83 30.12 34.97
C TYR A 555 27.38 29.46 33.66
N ARG A 556 26.08 29.18 33.51
CA ARG A 556 25.49 28.53 32.32
C ARG A 556 25.38 29.50 31.14
N ILE A 557 25.09 30.77 31.41
CA ILE A 557 25.06 31.83 30.40
C ILE A 557 26.45 32.06 29.83
N SER A 558 27.52 31.99 30.65
CA SER A 558 28.90 32.11 30.14
C SER A 558 29.35 30.97 29.21
N GLN A 559 28.79 29.76 29.31
CA GLN A 559 29.14 28.65 28.42
C GLN A 559 28.49 28.76 27.04
N LEU A 560 27.29 29.35 26.93
CA LEU A 560 26.60 29.65 25.66
C LEU A 560 27.41 30.52 24.67
N PHE A 561 28.42 31.21 25.19
CA PHE A 561 29.07 32.35 24.57
C PHE A 561 30.59 32.17 24.40
N CYS A 562 31.16 31.11 24.96
CA CYS A 562 32.61 30.82 24.83
C CYS A 562 32.94 29.80 23.74
N GLU A 563 31.94 29.12 23.18
CA GLU A 563 32.03 28.20 22.02
C GLU A 563 31.17 28.72 20.86
#